data_AF-A0A2E7TKY1-F1
#
_entry.id   AF-A0A2E7TKY1-F1
#
_cell.length_a   1.000
_cell.length_b   1.000
_cell.length_c   1.000
_cell.angle_alpha   90.00
_cell.angle_beta   90.00
_cell.angle_gamma   90.00
#
_symmetry.space_group_name_H-M   'P 1'
#
loop_
_entity.id
_entity.type
_entity.pdbx_description
1 polymer ?
#
loop_
_entity_poly.entity_id
_entity_poly.type
_entity_poly.pdbx_seq_one_letter_code
_entity_poly.pdbx_strand_id
1 'polypeptide(L)'
;MVKKSVFKEGSGSRKGFVSEFQDELLPKETSSNNISKVKNKLINKSSEDMSELLDNCVSLTITSPPYNIGKLSDVEMSDEEYWAMIENCFREVYRVTESGGRLVVNVANLGRKPYIPFSDKYTNLLTNLGFIMRGEIIWQKSKGANANFAWGSWLSASNPVIRDVHEYLLVFSKESMSKNNKGKSTIKKEEFMDSTLSIWNIPPARAKKIGHPAPYPTELVERFIKLYTYENELILDPFMGSGTTALGALNLKRNYIGYEINKNYIELANKRIREETN
;
A
#
# COMPACT_ATOMS: atom_id res chain seq x y z
N MET A 1 13.46 18.46 -27.78
CA MET A 1 13.50 19.70 -26.98
C MET A 1 14.48 19.51 -25.83
N VAL A 2 15.60 20.23 -25.85
CA VAL A 2 16.56 20.24 -24.73
C VAL A 2 15.93 21.06 -23.61
N LYS A 3 15.40 20.41 -22.56
CA LYS A 3 14.90 21.11 -21.37
C LYS A 3 16.10 21.76 -20.69
N LYS A 4 16.14 23.09 -20.68
CA LYS A 4 17.16 23.89 -19.99
C LYS A 4 16.96 23.73 -18.49
N SER A 5 17.83 22.99 -17.82
CA SER A 5 17.95 23.00 -16.36
C SER A 5 18.29 24.43 -15.92
N VAL A 6 17.43 25.03 -15.09
CA VAL A 6 17.63 26.40 -14.60
C VAL A 6 18.52 26.38 -13.35
N PHE A 7 19.47 27.32 -13.28
CA PHE A 7 20.38 27.47 -12.15
C PHE A 7 19.67 28.15 -10.97
N LYS A 8 19.68 27.52 -9.79
CA LYS A 8 19.48 28.21 -8.51
C LYS A 8 20.65 27.88 -7.57
N GLU A 9 21.23 28.90 -6.95
CA GLU A 9 22.17 28.71 -5.84
C GLU A 9 21.37 28.25 -4.62
N GLY A 10 21.49 26.96 -4.27
CA GLY A 10 20.95 26.44 -3.02
C GLY A 10 21.68 27.02 -1.82
N SER A 11 20.96 27.24 -0.71
CA SER A 11 21.55 27.67 0.56
C SER A 11 22.39 26.55 1.19
N GLY A 12 23.68 26.50 0.87
CA GLY A 12 24.65 25.55 1.43
C GLY A 12 25.99 25.57 0.67
N SER A 13 27.05 25.08 1.30
CA SER A 13 28.45 25.14 0.78
C SER A 13 28.74 24.24 -0.44
N ARG A 14 27.74 23.56 -1.01
CA ARG A 14 27.90 22.77 -2.25
C ARG A 14 27.06 23.38 -3.37
N LYS A 15 27.74 24.01 -4.33
CA LYS A 15 27.14 24.37 -5.63
C LYS A 15 26.90 23.07 -6.40
N GLY A 16 25.64 22.70 -6.59
CA GLY A 16 25.24 21.51 -7.33
C GLY A 16 24.02 21.79 -8.21
N PHE A 17 23.84 20.99 -9.26
CA PHE A 17 22.64 21.00 -10.09
C PHE A 17 21.42 20.66 -9.22
N VAL A 18 20.54 21.63 -8.99
CA VAL A 18 19.20 21.36 -8.43
C VAL A 18 18.28 21.26 -9.64
N SER A 19 17.75 20.06 -9.91
CA SER A 19 16.74 19.92 -10.95
C SER A 19 15.39 20.45 -10.46
N GLU A 20 14.72 21.26 -11.28
CA GLU A 20 13.34 21.71 -11.04
C GLU A 20 12.30 20.58 -11.18
N PHE A 21 12.72 19.34 -11.51
CA PHE A 21 11.81 18.18 -11.59
C PHE A 21 10.96 17.98 -10.33
N GLN A 22 11.42 18.45 -9.16
CA GLN A 22 10.70 18.30 -7.89
C GLN A 22 9.73 19.45 -7.60
N ASP A 23 9.99 20.65 -8.13
CA ASP A 23 9.24 21.87 -7.79
C ASP A 23 7.84 21.90 -8.46
N GLU A 24 7.67 21.18 -9.58
CA GLU A 24 6.40 21.09 -10.31
C GLU A 24 5.46 19.99 -9.80
N LEU A 25 5.94 19.10 -8.91
CA LEU A 25 5.21 17.88 -8.52
C LEU A 25 4.39 18.02 -7.23
N LEU A 26 4.58 19.10 -6.48
CA LEU A 26 3.84 19.34 -5.24
C LEU A 26 2.72 20.35 -5.48
N PRO A 27 1.47 20.03 -5.10
CA PRO A 27 0.39 21.00 -5.17
C PRO A 27 0.67 22.18 -4.22
N LYS A 28 0.19 23.35 -4.62
CA LYS A 28 0.44 24.62 -3.93
C LYS A 28 -0.43 24.83 -2.69
N GLU A 29 -1.52 24.08 -2.58
CA GLU A 29 -2.50 24.18 -1.49
C GLU A 29 -2.76 22.80 -0.89
N THR A 30 -3.12 22.79 0.40
CA THR A 30 -3.44 21.56 1.15
C THR A 30 -4.83 21.69 1.76
N SER A 31 -5.57 20.59 1.73
CA SER A 31 -6.91 20.48 2.28
C SER A 31 -6.88 20.35 3.81
N SER A 32 -7.95 20.79 4.48
CA SER A 32 -8.16 20.52 5.91
C SER A 32 -8.54 19.06 6.15
N ASN A 33 -8.01 18.46 7.23
CA ASN A 33 -8.31 17.09 7.61
C ASN A 33 -9.53 17.00 8.53
N ASN A 34 -10.37 15.99 8.31
CA ASN A 34 -11.57 15.70 9.08
C ASN A 34 -11.36 14.52 10.03
N ILE A 35 -12.21 14.41 11.04
CA ILE A 35 -12.22 13.25 11.95
C ILE A 35 -13.39 12.34 11.55
N SER A 36 -13.09 11.10 11.19
CA SER A 36 -14.13 10.12 10.86
C SER A 36 -15.01 9.82 12.07
N LYS A 37 -16.33 9.75 11.83
CA LYS A 37 -17.30 9.24 12.82
C LYS A 37 -17.33 7.71 12.87
N VAL A 38 -16.84 7.05 11.83
CA VAL A 38 -16.84 5.59 11.67
C VAL A 38 -15.43 5.06 11.97
N LYS A 39 -15.33 4.16 12.96
CA LYS A 39 -14.07 3.54 13.37
C LYS A 39 -14.31 2.12 13.87
N ASN A 40 -13.29 1.28 13.72
CA ASN A 40 -13.22 -0.12 14.12
C ASN A 40 -14.38 -0.95 13.54
N LYS A 41 -14.59 -0.82 12.22
CA LYS A 41 -15.66 -1.53 11.50
C LYS A 41 -15.16 -2.18 10.23
N LEU A 42 -15.75 -3.33 9.93
CA LEU A 42 -15.71 -4.00 8.64
C LEU A 42 -17.05 -3.79 7.94
N ILE A 43 -17.01 -3.30 6.71
CA ILE A 43 -18.18 -3.00 5.89
C ILE A 43 -18.25 -4.03 4.76
N ASN A 44 -19.38 -4.76 4.67
CA ASN A 44 -19.61 -5.73 3.60
C ASN A 44 -20.13 -5.05 2.34
N LYS A 45 -19.25 -4.40 1.59
CA LYS A 45 -19.57 -3.56 0.42
C LYS A 45 -18.32 -3.42 -0.46
N SER A 46 -18.52 -3.11 -1.75
CA SER A 46 -17.43 -2.65 -2.62
C SER A 46 -16.83 -1.34 -2.10
N SER A 47 -15.49 -1.25 -2.12
CA SER A 47 -14.73 -0.04 -1.80
C SER A 47 -14.78 1.03 -2.91
N GLU A 48 -15.43 0.74 -4.04
CA GLU A 48 -15.72 1.74 -5.09
C GLU A 48 -16.69 2.85 -4.62
N ASP A 49 -17.39 2.64 -3.50
CA ASP A 49 -18.22 3.63 -2.83
C ASP A 49 -17.95 3.60 -1.31
N MET A 50 -17.24 4.62 -0.82
CA MET A 50 -16.95 4.85 0.60
C MET A 50 -17.74 6.06 1.15
N SER A 51 -18.98 6.26 0.70
CA SER A 51 -19.87 7.35 1.15
C SER A 51 -20.10 7.41 2.68
N GLU A 52 -19.79 6.34 3.40
CA GLU A 52 -19.79 6.28 4.87
C GLU A 52 -18.64 7.11 5.49
N LEU A 53 -17.63 7.48 4.70
CA LEU A 53 -16.46 8.24 5.12
C LEU A 53 -16.48 9.67 4.59
N LEU A 54 -16.05 10.60 5.45
CA LEU A 54 -15.80 11.98 5.08
C LEU A 54 -14.53 12.08 4.22
N ASP A 55 -14.44 13.15 3.44
CA ASP A 55 -13.20 13.50 2.75
C ASP A 55 -12.09 13.76 3.78
N ASN A 56 -10.84 13.45 3.42
CA ASN A 56 -9.66 13.77 4.22
C ASN A 56 -9.70 13.29 5.68
N CYS A 57 -10.20 12.07 5.96
CA CYS A 57 -10.33 11.54 7.33
C CYS A 57 -9.54 10.25 7.61
N VAL A 58 -8.78 9.74 6.64
CA VAL A 58 -7.95 8.54 6.76
C VAL A 58 -6.48 8.93 6.75
N SER A 59 -5.76 8.57 7.81
CA SER A 59 -4.33 8.92 7.96
C SER A 59 -3.44 8.03 7.09
N LEU A 60 -3.75 6.73 7.04
CA LEU A 60 -2.97 5.75 6.31
C LEU A 60 -3.89 4.69 5.70
N THR A 61 -3.70 4.42 4.41
CA THR A 61 -4.25 3.24 3.74
C THR A 61 -3.14 2.22 3.52
N ILE A 62 -3.35 0.96 3.91
CA ILE A 62 -2.45 -0.16 3.60
C ILE A 62 -3.29 -1.26 2.97
N THR A 63 -2.91 -1.72 1.79
CA THR A 63 -3.70 -2.74 1.09
C THR A 63 -2.89 -3.59 0.13
N SER A 64 -3.49 -4.69 -0.31
CA SER A 64 -3.01 -5.57 -1.36
C SER A 64 -4.19 -5.93 -2.26
N PRO A 65 -4.38 -5.21 -3.38
CA PRO A 65 -5.53 -5.41 -4.26
C PRO A 65 -5.58 -6.83 -4.85
N PRO A 66 -6.78 -7.32 -5.25
CA PRO A 66 -6.89 -8.54 -6.04
C PRO A 66 -6.23 -8.34 -7.41
N TYR A 67 -5.79 -9.42 -8.07
CA TYR A 67 -5.04 -9.35 -9.35
C TYR A 67 -5.75 -9.94 -10.57
N ASN A 68 -7.08 -10.14 -10.51
CA ASN A 68 -7.86 -10.75 -11.60
C ASN A 68 -7.21 -12.02 -12.21
N ILE A 69 -6.55 -12.82 -11.37
CA ILE A 69 -5.93 -14.08 -11.78
C ILE A 69 -6.97 -15.15 -11.49
N GLY A 70 -7.61 -15.68 -12.54
CA GLY A 70 -8.77 -16.58 -12.48
C GLY A 70 -8.66 -17.89 -11.68
N LYS A 71 -7.55 -18.14 -10.96
CA LYS A 71 -7.45 -19.24 -9.98
C LYS A 71 -7.78 -18.84 -8.54
N LEU A 72 -7.87 -17.54 -8.25
CA LEU A 72 -8.02 -17.00 -6.90
C LEU A 72 -9.13 -15.94 -6.77
N SER A 73 -9.75 -15.55 -7.88
CA SER A 73 -10.87 -14.60 -7.91
C SER A 73 -12.16 -15.37 -8.21
N ASP A 74 -13.19 -15.15 -7.40
CA ASP A 74 -14.51 -15.75 -7.61
C ASP A 74 -15.28 -15.08 -8.77
N VAL A 75 -14.69 -14.07 -9.41
CA VAL A 75 -15.30 -13.25 -10.47
C VAL A 75 -14.33 -13.17 -11.65
N GLU A 76 -14.73 -13.70 -12.79
CA GLU A 76 -14.03 -13.47 -14.06
C GLU A 76 -14.38 -12.06 -14.56
N MET A 77 -13.39 -11.16 -14.56
CA MET A 77 -13.52 -9.82 -15.11
C MET A 77 -12.63 -9.68 -16.35
N SER A 78 -13.02 -8.86 -17.31
CA SER A 78 -12.08 -8.36 -18.33
C SER A 78 -10.99 -7.49 -17.69
N ASP A 79 -9.87 -7.31 -18.40
CA ASP A 79 -8.80 -6.42 -17.94
C ASP A 79 -9.32 -4.97 -17.79
N GLU A 80 -10.20 -4.53 -18.69
CA GLU A 80 -10.82 -3.21 -18.65
C GLU A 80 -11.70 -3.02 -17.41
N GLU A 81 -12.57 -3.99 -17.11
CA GLU A 81 -13.41 -3.96 -15.92
C GLU A 81 -12.59 -3.99 -14.64
N TYR A 82 -11.52 -4.79 -14.61
CA TYR A 82 -10.61 -4.85 -13.47
C TYR A 82 -9.96 -3.49 -13.20
N TRP A 83 -9.37 -2.86 -14.22
CA TRP A 83 -8.72 -1.56 -14.04
C TRP A 83 -9.72 -0.45 -13.73
N ALA A 84 -10.94 -0.51 -14.26
CA ALA A 84 -12.01 0.42 -13.89
C ALA A 84 -12.38 0.31 -12.39
N MET A 85 -12.56 -0.92 -11.88
CA MET A 85 -12.82 -1.17 -10.47
C MET A 85 -11.68 -0.66 -9.58
N ILE A 86 -10.42 -0.94 -9.95
CA ILE A 86 -9.24 -0.45 -9.24
C ILE A 86 -9.22 1.08 -9.24
N GLU A 87 -9.44 1.74 -10.38
CA GLU A 87 -9.46 3.20 -10.47
C GLU A 87 -10.57 3.82 -9.60
N ASN A 88 -11.78 3.27 -9.65
CA ASN A 88 -12.92 3.72 -8.83
C ASN A 88 -12.59 3.62 -7.33
N CYS A 89 -12.07 2.47 -6.89
CA CYS A 89 -11.63 2.26 -5.52
C CYS A 89 -10.56 3.29 -5.12
N PHE A 90 -9.50 3.45 -5.91
CA PHE A 90 -8.42 4.37 -5.55
C PHE A 90 -8.81 5.84 -5.65
N ARG A 91 -9.84 6.19 -6.42
CA ARG A 91 -10.46 7.52 -6.40
C ARG A 91 -11.10 7.80 -5.04
N GLU A 92 -11.83 6.84 -4.48
CA GLU A 92 -12.37 6.95 -3.13
C GLU A 92 -11.26 6.99 -2.07
N VAL A 93 -10.23 6.14 -2.20
CA VAL A 93 -9.05 6.19 -1.32
C VAL A 93 -8.40 7.57 -1.37
N TYR A 94 -8.23 8.17 -2.55
CA TYR A 94 -7.71 9.54 -2.67
C TYR A 94 -8.63 10.54 -1.97
N ARG A 95 -9.95 10.48 -2.18
CA ARG A 95 -10.93 11.38 -1.55
C ARG A 95 -10.83 11.34 -0.02
N VAL A 96 -10.83 10.14 0.58
CA VAL A 96 -10.85 9.97 2.05
C VAL A 96 -9.47 10.12 2.70
N THR A 97 -8.37 9.97 1.95
CA THR A 97 -7.02 10.16 2.52
C THR A 97 -6.83 11.62 2.95
N GLU A 98 -6.31 11.82 4.14
CA GLU A 98 -5.93 13.13 4.69
C GLU A 98 -4.94 13.87 3.77
N SER A 99 -4.94 15.20 3.81
CA SER A 99 -3.79 15.95 3.33
C SER A 99 -2.59 15.64 4.21
N GLY A 100 -1.48 15.20 3.58
CA GLY A 100 -0.37 14.62 4.31
C GLY A 100 -0.63 13.19 4.81
N GLY A 101 -1.74 12.56 4.44
CA GLY A 101 -2.00 11.14 4.63
C GLY A 101 -1.18 10.28 3.67
N ARG A 102 -1.11 8.99 3.96
CA ARG A 102 -0.26 8.02 3.22
C ARG A 102 -1.07 6.88 2.64
N LEU A 103 -0.59 6.38 1.52
CA LEU A 103 -1.10 5.16 0.89
C LEU A 103 0.07 4.21 0.67
N VAL A 104 -0.12 2.95 1.05
CA VAL A 104 0.79 1.85 0.76
C VAL A 104 0.02 0.78 -0.01
N VAL A 105 0.52 0.45 -1.20
CA VAL A 105 -0.03 -0.64 -2.02
C VAL A 105 1.02 -1.73 -2.16
N ASN A 106 0.72 -2.92 -1.64
CA ASN A 106 1.50 -4.12 -1.88
C ASN A 106 1.18 -4.67 -3.28
N VAL A 107 2.19 -4.77 -4.14
CA VAL A 107 2.09 -5.14 -5.54
C VAL A 107 3.06 -6.26 -5.90
N ALA A 108 2.52 -7.36 -6.44
CA ALA A 108 3.32 -8.40 -7.09
C ALA A 108 3.30 -8.20 -8.61
N ASN A 109 4.47 -8.22 -9.25
CA ASN A 109 4.51 -8.28 -10.71
C ASN A 109 4.12 -9.66 -11.19
N LEU A 110 3.35 -9.70 -12.28
CA LEU A 110 2.71 -10.91 -12.76
C LEU A 110 3.35 -11.41 -14.04
N GLY A 111 3.09 -12.66 -14.37
CA GLY A 111 3.57 -13.25 -15.61
C GLY A 111 5.07 -13.51 -15.63
N ARG A 112 5.45 -14.43 -16.52
CA ARG A 112 6.85 -14.77 -16.80
C ARG A 112 7.15 -14.76 -18.30
N LYS A 113 6.10 -14.77 -19.13
CA LYS A 113 6.13 -14.86 -20.61
C LYS A 113 4.82 -14.28 -21.20
N PRO A 114 4.63 -12.95 -21.28
CA PRO A 114 5.55 -11.89 -20.87
C PRO A 114 5.53 -11.61 -19.35
N TYR A 115 6.50 -10.83 -18.89
CA TYR A 115 6.47 -10.21 -17.56
C TYR A 115 5.58 -8.97 -17.61
N ILE A 116 4.70 -8.83 -16.62
CA ILE A 116 3.72 -7.75 -16.54
C ILE A 116 4.05 -6.92 -15.29
N PRO A 117 4.57 -5.69 -15.46
CA PRO A 117 4.97 -4.83 -14.36
C PRO A 117 3.75 -4.17 -13.73
N PHE A 118 3.03 -4.90 -12.88
CA PHE A 118 1.91 -4.36 -12.12
C PHE A 118 2.35 -3.15 -11.27
N SER A 119 3.57 -3.15 -10.73
CA SER A 119 4.11 -2.02 -9.97
C SER A 119 4.11 -0.71 -10.78
N ASP A 120 4.46 -0.78 -12.07
CA ASP A 120 4.42 0.36 -12.99
C ASP A 120 2.97 0.81 -13.27
N LYS A 121 2.08 -0.15 -13.56
CA LYS A 121 0.66 0.14 -13.81
C LYS A 121 -0.02 0.83 -12.63
N TYR A 122 0.18 0.33 -11.41
CA TYR A 122 -0.31 0.95 -10.19
C TYR A 122 0.30 2.32 -9.95
N THR A 123 1.61 2.48 -10.18
CA THR A 123 2.29 3.78 -10.02
C THR A 123 1.72 4.84 -10.95
N ASN A 124 1.49 4.50 -12.21
CA ASN A 124 0.90 5.41 -13.20
C ASN A 124 -0.55 5.77 -12.82
N LEU A 125 -1.37 4.79 -12.45
CA LEU A 125 -2.76 5.03 -12.02
C LEU A 125 -2.82 5.96 -10.81
N LEU A 126 -2.04 5.68 -9.76
CA LEU A 126 -2.07 6.47 -8.52
C LEU A 126 -1.53 7.88 -8.72
N THR A 127 -0.47 8.04 -9.51
CA THR A 127 0.07 9.36 -9.85
C THR A 127 -0.93 10.18 -10.66
N ASN A 128 -1.63 9.57 -11.61
CA ASN A 128 -2.69 10.24 -12.40
C ASN A 128 -3.90 10.66 -11.53
N LEU A 129 -4.20 9.92 -10.46
CA LEU A 129 -5.21 10.32 -9.47
C LEU A 129 -4.75 11.47 -8.56
N GLY A 130 -3.48 11.88 -8.64
CA GLY A 130 -2.93 13.00 -7.88
C GLY A 130 -2.14 12.61 -6.63
N PHE A 131 -1.87 11.33 -6.41
CA PHE A 131 -0.95 10.91 -5.36
C PHE A 131 0.50 11.28 -5.72
N ILE A 132 1.27 11.70 -4.71
CA ILE A 132 2.69 11.99 -4.81
C ILE A 132 3.45 10.72 -4.41
N MET A 133 4.25 10.18 -5.33
CA MET A 133 5.12 9.04 -5.05
C MET A 133 6.21 9.42 -4.06
N ARG A 134 6.30 8.72 -2.93
CA ARG A 134 7.38 8.89 -1.95
C ARG A 134 8.57 7.99 -2.23
N GLY A 135 8.30 6.82 -2.81
CA GLY A 135 9.29 5.78 -3.04
C GLY A 135 8.67 4.39 -2.97
N GLU A 136 9.52 3.41 -3.17
CA GLU A 136 9.16 1.99 -3.18
C GLU A 136 10.05 1.23 -2.20
N ILE A 137 9.46 0.25 -1.52
CA ILE A 137 10.17 -0.68 -0.64
C ILE A 137 10.07 -2.07 -1.25
N ILE A 138 11.21 -2.76 -1.31
CA ILE A 138 11.29 -4.15 -1.75
C ILE A 138 11.03 -5.06 -0.56
N TRP A 139 9.89 -5.74 -0.56
CA TRP A 139 9.59 -6.76 0.44
C TRP A 139 10.17 -8.10 0.03
N GLN A 140 11.33 -8.44 0.58
CA GLN A 140 12.00 -9.71 0.35
C GLN A 140 11.34 -10.83 1.18
N LYS A 141 10.54 -11.68 0.53
CA LYS A 141 9.79 -12.78 1.18
C LYS A 141 10.65 -14.00 1.51
N SER A 142 11.70 -14.23 0.74
CA SER A 142 12.59 -15.39 0.94
C SER A 142 14.01 -15.11 0.45
N LYS A 143 15.02 -15.66 1.12
CA LYS A 143 16.39 -15.67 0.61
C LYS A 143 16.53 -16.88 -0.31
N GLY A 144 16.34 -16.63 -1.61
CA GLY A 144 16.40 -17.58 -2.75
C GLY A 144 16.63 -19.06 -2.44
N ALA A 145 15.55 -19.82 -2.22
CA ALA A 145 15.58 -21.30 -2.28
C ALA A 145 14.22 -22.03 -2.30
N ASN A 146 13.06 -21.37 -2.07
CA ASN A 146 11.84 -22.11 -1.70
C ASN A 146 10.63 -21.98 -2.65
N ALA A 147 10.81 -21.61 -3.92
CA ALA A 147 9.70 -21.55 -4.88
C ALA A 147 10.06 -22.29 -6.17
N ASN A 148 9.10 -23.10 -6.64
CA ASN A 148 9.11 -23.92 -7.84
C ASN A 148 10.00 -23.37 -8.97
N PHE A 149 10.83 -24.25 -9.51
CA PHE A 149 11.86 -24.06 -10.52
C PHE A 149 11.33 -23.52 -11.86
N ALA A 150 10.84 -22.27 -11.89
CA ALA A 150 10.45 -21.54 -13.09
C ALA A 150 11.68 -20.92 -13.77
N TRP A 151 12.68 -21.75 -14.10
CA TRP A 151 13.95 -21.32 -14.69
C TRP A 151 13.82 -20.88 -16.15
N GLY A 152 12.68 -21.14 -16.79
CA GLY A 152 12.62 -21.15 -18.24
C GLY A 152 13.51 -22.26 -18.79
N SER A 153 14.44 -21.93 -19.69
CA SER A 153 15.42 -22.88 -20.20
C SER A 153 16.56 -23.08 -19.18
N TRP A 154 16.54 -24.23 -18.49
CA TRP A 154 17.55 -24.58 -17.49
C TRP A 154 18.95 -24.65 -18.10
N LEU A 155 19.92 -23.96 -17.50
CA LEU A 155 21.33 -23.88 -17.95
C LEU A 155 21.48 -23.53 -19.44
N SER A 156 20.57 -22.71 -19.97
CA SER A 156 20.58 -22.31 -21.38
C SER A 156 20.25 -20.83 -21.53
N ALA A 157 21.02 -20.15 -22.37
CA ALA A 157 20.78 -18.75 -22.74
C ALA A 157 19.54 -18.56 -23.63
N SER A 158 18.89 -19.64 -24.07
CA SER A 158 17.72 -19.58 -24.95
C SER A 158 16.56 -18.80 -24.33
N ASN A 159 16.24 -19.04 -23.05
CA ASN A 159 15.14 -18.34 -22.36
C ASN A 159 15.21 -18.53 -20.83
N PRO A 160 16.29 -18.10 -20.14
CA PRO A 160 16.31 -18.12 -18.68
C PRO A 160 15.31 -17.08 -18.14
N VAL A 161 14.60 -17.43 -17.06
CA VAL A 161 13.56 -16.57 -16.46
C VAL A 161 13.99 -16.09 -15.07
N ILE A 162 13.74 -14.81 -14.78
CA ILE A 162 13.99 -14.20 -13.47
C ILE A 162 13.01 -14.75 -12.43
N ARG A 163 13.53 -15.12 -11.26
CA ARG A 163 12.73 -15.60 -10.14
C ARG A 163 12.46 -14.45 -9.18
N ASP A 164 11.23 -13.91 -9.19
CA ASP A 164 10.85 -12.91 -8.20
C ASP A 164 10.77 -13.56 -6.82
N VAL A 165 11.53 -12.98 -5.89
CA VAL A 165 11.62 -13.38 -4.49
C VAL A 165 11.06 -12.30 -3.56
N HIS A 166 10.51 -11.24 -4.17
CA HIS A 166 10.02 -10.05 -3.51
C HIS A 166 8.67 -9.60 -4.07
N GLU A 167 8.06 -8.67 -3.35
CA GLU A 167 6.93 -7.83 -3.80
C GLU A 167 7.32 -6.36 -3.61
N TYR A 168 6.59 -5.47 -4.28
CA TYR A 168 6.78 -4.02 -4.21
C TYR A 168 5.78 -3.43 -3.22
N LEU A 169 6.26 -2.60 -2.31
CA LEU A 169 5.41 -1.79 -1.43
C LEU A 169 5.54 -0.35 -1.91
N LEU A 170 4.57 0.08 -2.71
CA LEU A 170 4.55 1.41 -3.30
C LEU A 170 3.99 2.39 -2.27
N VAL A 171 4.73 3.47 -1.97
CA VAL A 171 4.38 4.43 -0.92
C VAL A 171 4.07 5.80 -1.52
N PHE A 172 2.88 6.31 -1.20
CA PHE A 172 2.36 7.56 -1.73
C PHE A 172 1.91 8.53 -0.63
N SER A 173 1.68 9.77 -1.03
CA SER A 173 1.15 10.85 -0.19
C SER A 173 0.12 11.66 -0.94
N LYS A 174 -0.94 12.09 -0.25
CA LYS A 174 -1.86 13.06 -0.82
C LYS A 174 -1.44 14.47 -0.46
N GLU A 175 -1.34 15.33 -1.47
CA GLU A 175 -1.11 16.79 -1.43
C GLU A 175 0.20 17.28 -0.76
N SER A 176 0.61 16.71 0.37
CA SER A 176 1.77 17.12 1.13
C SER A 176 2.67 15.95 1.52
N MET A 177 3.98 16.18 1.45
CA MET A 177 4.98 15.23 1.92
C MET A 177 5.07 15.15 3.45
N SER A 178 4.42 16.06 4.17
CA SER A 178 4.38 16.13 5.64
C SER A 178 2.94 15.99 6.14
N LYS A 179 2.74 15.50 7.36
CA LYS A 179 1.42 15.51 8.01
C LYS A 179 1.13 16.91 8.54
N ASN A 180 -0.12 17.37 8.39
CA ASN A 180 -0.55 18.69 8.87
C ASN A 180 -1.00 18.67 10.34
N ASN A 181 -1.40 17.50 10.85
CA ASN A 181 -1.81 17.30 12.22
C ASN A 181 -0.64 16.89 13.12
N LYS A 182 -0.82 17.07 14.43
CA LYS A 182 0.12 16.62 15.47
C LYS A 182 -0.49 15.48 16.26
N GLY A 183 0.35 14.58 16.74
CA GLY A 183 -0.08 13.47 17.59
C GLY A 183 1.09 12.79 18.27
N LYS A 184 0.80 11.69 18.98
CA LYS A 184 1.81 10.91 19.69
C LYS A 184 2.42 9.85 18.77
N SER A 185 3.69 10.01 18.42
CA SER A 185 4.48 8.97 17.75
C SER A 185 4.76 7.81 18.71
N THR A 186 4.70 6.58 18.22
CA THR A 186 4.92 5.37 19.03
C THR A 186 6.12 4.54 18.56
N ILE A 187 6.81 4.95 17.49
CA ILE A 187 7.97 4.24 16.94
C ILE A 187 9.23 4.51 17.79
N LYS A 188 10.02 3.47 18.04
CA LYS A 188 11.33 3.60 18.70
C LYS A 188 12.43 3.96 17.70
N LYS A 189 13.57 4.42 18.19
CA LYS A 189 14.71 4.85 17.36
C LYS A 189 15.21 3.73 16.45
N GLU A 190 15.42 2.55 17.00
CA GLU A 190 15.95 1.39 16.26
C GLU A 190 14.94 0.93 15.20
N GLU A 191 13.66 0.84 15.57
CA GLU A 191 12.58 0.52 14.64
C GLU A 191 12.49 1.54 13.51
N PHE A 192 12.67 2.83 13.80
CA PHE A 192 12.67 3.89 12.79
C PHE A 192 13.82 3.71 11.80
N MET A 193 15.05 3.51 12.29
CA MET A 193 16.21 3.31 11.42
C MET A 193 15.99 2.13 10.47
N ASP A 194 15.53 0.99 11.00
CA ASP A 194 15.27 -0.22 10.19
C ASP A 194 14.12 -0.03 9.20
N SER A 195 13.06 0.65 9.64
CA SER A 195 11.86 0.84 8.81
C SER A 195 12.07 1.89 7.72
N THR A 196 13.07 2.76 7.82
CA THR A 196 13.40 3.74 6.76
C THR A 196 14.29 3.17 5.64
N LEU A 197 14.68 1.90 5.71
CA LEU A 197 15.42 1.22 4.64
C LEU A 197 14.48 0.80 3.49
N SER A 198 15.02 0.77 2.27
CA SER A 198 14.27 0.41 1.06
C SER A 198 14.11 -1.10 0.81
N ILE A 199 14.71 -1.96 1.65
CA ILE A 199 14.60 -3.42 1.52
C ILE A 199 14.22 -4.02 2.87
N TRP A 200 13.08 -4.69 2.93
CA TRP A 200 12.57 -5.33 4.14
C TRP A 200 12.56 -6.84 4.01
N ASN A 201 13.25 -7.52 4.92
CA ASN A 201 13.32 -8.97 4.98
C ASN A 201 12.30 -9.49 6.00
N ILE A 202 11.07 -9.74 5.55
CA ILE A 202 9.97 -10.21 6.40
C ILE A 202 9.40 -11.49 5.80
N PRO A 203 9.32 -12.61 6.54
CA PRO A 203 8.72 -13.84 6.04
C PRO A 203 7.23 -13.68 5.69
N PRO A 204 6.69 -14.38 4.68
CA PRO A 204 5.28 -14.35 4.36
C PRO A 204 4.41 -14.97 5.46
N ALA A 205 3.16 -14.54 5.54
CA ALA A 205 2.19 -15.14 6.46
C ALA A 205 1.83 -16.58 6.03
N ARG A 206 1.43 -17.41 7.00
CA ARG A 206 1.05 -18.80 6.74
C ARG A 206 -0.41 -18.89 6.27
N ALA A 207 -0.65 -18.73 4.96
CA ALA A 207 -1.98 -18.74 4.33
C ALA A 207 -2.93 -19.85 4.81
N LYS A 208 -2.47 -21.12 4.83
CA LYS A 208 -3.27 -22.27 5.30
C LYS A 208 -3.76 -22.15 6.76
N LYS A 209 -2.97 -21.51 7.63
CA LYS A 209 -3.35 -21.30 9.03
C LYS A 209 -4.42 -20.22 9.17
N ILE A 210 -4.38 -19.23 8.29
CA ILE A 210 -5.27 -18.07 8.32
C ILE A 210 -6.60 -18.37 7.62
N GLY A 211 -6.64 -19.32 6.69
CA GLY A 211 -7.85 -19.60 5.90
C GLY A 211 -8.11 -18.59 4.79
N HIS A 212 -7.08 -17.84 4.39
CA HIS A 212 -7.11 -16.88 3.29
C HIS A 212 -5.97 -17.21 2.31
N PRO A 213 -6.19 -17.12 0.99
CA PRO A 213 -5.22 -17.57 0.00
C PRO A 213 -3.92 -16.76 0.00
N ALA A 214 -4.00 -15.44 0.25
CA ALA A 214 -2.85 -14.54 0.12
C ALA A 214 -2.79 -13.42 1.19
N PRO A 215 -2.73 -13.74 2.50
CA PRO A 215 -2.55 -12.71 3.52
C PRO A 215 -1.09 -12.20 3.54
N TYR A 216 -0.90 -10.88 3.57
CA TYR A 216 0.38 -10.29 3.98
C TYR A 216 0.55 -10.42 5.52
N PRO A 217 1.79 -10.39 6.06
CA PRO A 217 2.05 -10.58 7.49
C PRO A 217 1.70 -9.32 8.30
N THR A 218 1.20 -9.52 9.53
CA THR A 218 0.85 -8.42 10.46
C THR A 218 2.04 -7.51 10.75
N GLU A 219 3.25 -8.07 10.86
CA GLU A 219 4.48 -7.29 11.07
C GLU A 219 4.68 -6.19 10.02
N LEU A 220 4.34 -6.49 8.75
CA LEU A 220 4.47 -5.54 7.65
C LEU A 220 3.54 -4.34 7.85
N VAL A 221 2.29 -4.60 8.21
CA VAL A 221 1.29 -3.56 8.52
C VAL A 221 1.74 -2.73 9.70
N GLU A 222 2.12 -3.38 10.80
CA GLU A 222 2.52 -2.71 12.04
C GLU A 222 3.70 -1.75 11.82
N ARG A 223 4.64 -2.15 10.94
CA ARG A 223 5.77 -1.31 10.56
C ARG A 223 5.33 -0.01 9.89
N PHE A 224 4.42 -0.09 8.92
CA PHE A 224 3.85 1.09 8.26
C PHE A 224 3.02 1.96 9.19
N ILE A 225 2.21 1.35 10.07
CA ILE A 225 1.41 2.08 11.07
C ILE A 225 2.33 2.89 11.99
N LYS A 226 3.41 2.29 12.51
CA LYS A 226 4.38 3.00 13.35
C LYS A 226 5.09 4.14 12.61
N LEU A 227 5.42 3.94 11.34
CA LEU A 227 6.12 4.94 10.51
C LEU A 227 5.24 6.14 10.15
N TYR A 228 3.98 5.89 9.80
CA TYR A 228 3.16 6.86 9.09
C TYR A 228 1.94 7.38 9.87
N THR A 229 1.72 6.91 11.10
CA THR A 229 0.58 7.35 11.90
C THR A 229 0.93 7.69 13.34
N TYR A 230 0.14 8.58 13.91
CA TYR A 230 0.05 8.81 15.34
C TYR A 230 -0.93 7.83 16.01
N GLU A 231 -0.80 7.64 17.33
CA GLU A 231 -1.76 6.88 18.12
C GLU A 231 -3.19 7.43 17.94
N ASN A 232 -4.20 6.53 17.90
CA ASN A 232 -5.62 6.81 17.65
C ASN A 232 -6.04 7.25 16.23
N GLU A 233 -5.11 7.41 15.28
CA GLU A 233 -5.48 7.72 13.90
C GLU A 233 -6.20 6.54 13.20
N LEU A 234 -6.89 6.85 12.10
CA LEU A 234 -7.68 5.90 11.33
C LEU A 234 -6.85 5.29 10.19
N ILE A 235 -6.82 3.96 10.15
CA ILE A 235 -6.23 3.15 9.09
C ILE A 235 -7.34 2.59 8.19
N LEU A 236 -7.14 2.60 6.88
CA LEU A 236 -8.05 2.01 5.90
C LEU A 236 -7.41 0.80 5.22
N ASP A 237 -8.23 -0.23 4.97
CA ASP A 237 -7.95 -1.24 3.94
C ASP A 237 -9.18 -1.43 3.04
N PRO A 238 -9.15 -1.00 1.76
CA PRO A 238 -10.24 -1.19 0.82
C PRO A 238 -10.45 -2.64 0.37
N PHE A 239 -9.52 -3.55 0.70
CA PHE A 239 -9.55 -4.98 0.35
C PHE A 239 -9.17 -5.80 1.59
N MET A 240 -9.98 -5.70 2.64
CA MET A 240 -9.63 -6.16 3.99
C MET A 240 -9.30 -7.66 4.08
N GLY A 241 -9.94 -8.49 3.24
CA GLY A 241 -9.74 -9.95 3.24
C GLY A 241 -9.84 -10.54 4.64
N SER A 242 -8.75 -11.14 5.10
CA SER A 242 -8.70 -11.82 6.40
C SER A 242 -8.52 -10.93 7.64
N GLY A 243 -8.52 -9.61 7.52
CA GLY A 243 -8.47 -8.70 8.66
C GLY A 243 -7.08 -8.33 9.18
N THR A 244 -6.00 -8.60 8.42
CA THR A 244 -4.63 -8.34 8.88
C THR A 244 -4.38 -6.85 9.19
N THR A 245 -4.87 -5.92 8.34
CA THR A 245 -4.74 -4.48 8.61
C THR A 245 -5.45 -4.07 9.89
N ALA A 246 -6.66 -4.57 10.13
CA ALA A 246 -7.42 -4.30 11.34
C ALA A 246 -6.69 -4.78 12.61
N LEU A 247 -6.13 -6.00 12.58
CA LEU A 247 -5.34 -6.54 13.68
C LEU A 247 -4.11 -5.67 13.99
N GLY A 248 -3.33 -5.31 12.96
CA GLY A 248 -2.15 -4.45 13.13
C GLY A 248 -2.51 -3.06 13.70
N ALA A 249 -3.65 -2.50 13.28
CA ALA A 249 -4.15 -1.24 13.83
C ALA A 249 -4.50 -1.37 15.32
N LEU A 250 -5.28 -2.39 15.69
CA LEU A 250 -5.69 -2.60 17.08
C LEU A 250 -4.49 -2.88 18.01
N ASN A 251 -3.55 -3.72 17.58
CA ASN A 251 -2.31 -4.02 18.32
C ASN A 251 -1.52 -2.75 18.68
N LEU A 252 -1.57 -1.75 17.80
CA LEU A 252 -0.85 -0.49 17.95
C LEU A 252 -1.73 0.67 18.42
N LYS A 253 -2.93 0.41 18.94
CA LYS A 253 -3.87 1.45 19.43
C LYS A 253 -4.22 2.49 18.36
N ARG A 254 -4.39 2.04 17.12
CA ARG A 254 -5.00 2.81 16.03
C ARG A 254 -6.41 2.30 15.79
N ASN A 255 -7.21 3.14 15.14
CA ASN A 255 -8.52 2.74 14.67
C ASN A 255 -8.41 2.18 13.25
N TYR A 256 -9.33 1.32 12.85
CA TYR A 256 -9.38 0.82 11.47
C TYR A 256 -10.76 0.98 10.84
N ILE A 257 -10.80 0.98 9.52
CA ILE A 257 -12.00 0.70 8.74
C ILE A 257 -11.61 -0.17 7.55
N GLY A 258 -12.47 -1.11 7.18
CA GLY A 258 -12.21 -1.98 6.05
C GLY A 258 -13.43 -2.31 5.23
N TYR A 259 -13.20 -2.54 3.95
CA TYR A 259 -14.21 -2.98 2.99
C TYR A 259 -13.84 -4.37 2.48
N GLU A 260 -14.84 -5.23 2.34
CA GLU A 260 -14.69 -6.56 1.80
C GLU A 260 -16.04 -7.03 1.24
N ILE A 261 -16.05 -7.50 -0.01
CA ILE A 261 -17.28 -7.93 -0.69
C ILE A 261 -17.67 -9.37 -0.28
N ASN A 262 -16.68 -10.21 0.03
CA ASN A 262 -16.91 -11.60 0.40
C ASN A 262 -17.28 -11.69 1.89
N LYS A 263 -18.55 -12.00 2.15
CA LYS A 263 -19.09 -12.14 3.51
C LYS A 263 -18.32 -13.16 4.35
N ASN A 264 -17.83 -14.25 3.75
CA ASN A 264 -17.05 -15.27 4.47
C ASN A 264 -15.72 -14.71 4.97
N TYR A 265 -15.07 -13.82 4.20
CA TYR A 265 -13.84 -13.16 4.63
C TYR A 265 -14.11 -12.15 5.75
N ILE A 266 -15.24 -11.47 5.75
CA ILE A 266 -15.65 -10.62 6.88
C ILE A 266 -15.89 -11.43 8.15
N GLU A 267 -16.57 -12.57 8.05
CA GLU A 267 -16.79 -13.46 9.20
C GLU A 267 -15.45 -13.97 9.75
N LEU A 268 -14.53 -14.37 8.87
CA LEU A 268 -13.17 -14.78 9.22
C LEU A 268 -12.40 -13.64 9.90
N ALA A 269 -12.40 -12.44 9.33
CA ALA A 269 -11.72 -11.28 9.88
C ALA A 269 -12.25 -10.91 11.26
N ASN A 270 -13.58 -10.86 11.44
CA ASN A 270 -14.20 -10.60 12.75
C ASN A 270 -13.86 -11.67 13.79
N LYS A 271 -13.82 -12.96 13.38
CA LYS A 271 -13.39 -14.04 14.26
C LYS A 271 -11.96 -13.82 14.74
N ARG A 272 -11.03 -13.56 13.82
CA ARG A 272 -9.61 -13.32 14.15
C ARG A 272 -9.42 -12.11 15.05
N ILE A 273 -10.11 -11.00 14.76
CA ILE A 273 -10.08 -9.80 15.61
C ILE A 273 -10.51 -10.15 17.04
N ARG A 274 -11.63 -10.86 17.22
CA ARG A 274 -12.09 -11.26 18.55
C ARG A 274 -11.13 -12.21 19.29
N GLU A 275 -10.44 -13.10 18.58
CA GLU A 275 -9.53 -14.07 19.19
C GLU A 275 -8.18 -13.46 19.58
N GLU A 276 -7.71 -12.44 18.86
CA GLU A 276 -6.39 -11.84 19.07
C GLU A 276 -6.42 -10.56 19.94
N THR A 277 -7.60 -9.97 20.16
CA THR A 277 -7.74 -8.73 20.98
C THR A 277 -8.50 -8.91 22.30
N ASN A 278 -8.94 -10.12 22.64
CA ASN A 278 -9.49 -10.49 23.95
C ASN A 278 -8.43 -11.23 24.78
#